data_AF-A0A379URQ7-F1
#
_entry.id   AF-A0A379URQ7-F1
#
_cell.length_a   1.000
_cell.length_b   1.000
_cell.length_c   1.000
_cell.angle_alpha   90.00
_cell.angle_beta   90.00
_cell.angle_gamma   90.00
#
_symmetry.space_group_name_H-M   'P 1'
#
loop_
_entity.id
_entity.type
_entity.pdbx_description
1 polymer ?
#
loop_
_entity_poly.entity_id
_entity_poly.type
_entity_poly.pdbx_seq_one_letter_code
_entity_poly.pdbx_strand_id
1 'polypeptide(L)'
;MGFTPQSGVMMGTRSGDIDPSILPWIAQRESKTPQQLNQLLNNESGLLGVSGVSSDYRDVEQAANTGNRQAKLALTLFAERIRATIGSYIMQMGGLDALVFTGGIGENSARARSAVCHNLQFLGLAVDEEKNQRNATFIQTENALVKVAVINTNEELMIAQDVMRIALPAT
;
A
#
# COMPACT_ATOMS: atom_id res chain seq x y z
N MET A 1 -5.73 3.89 7.93
CA MET A 1 -6.60 5.03 7.56
C MET A 1 -7.06 5.69 8.86
N GLY A 2 -7.43 6.97 8.80
CA GLY A 2 -7.83 7.76 9.97
C GLY A 2 -9.32 8.13 9.93
N PHE A 3 -9.64 9.40 10.20
CA PHE A 3 -11.01 9.92 10.09
C PHE A 3 -11.62 9.73 8.70
N THR A 4 -10.80 9.84 7.65
CA THR A 4 -11.19 9.52 6.27
C THR A 4 -10.21 8.51 5.67
N PRO A 5 -10.56 7.92 4.52
CA PRO A 5 -9.65 7.07 3.75
C PRO A 5 -8.42 7.77 3.17
N GLN A 6 -8.25 9.09 3.38
CA GLN A 6 -7.11 9.86 2.87
C GLN A 6 -5.82 9.62 3.65
N SER A 7 -5.91 9.42 4.98
CA SER A 7 -4.73 9.29 5.84
C SER A 7 -4.08 7.91 5.74
N GLY A 8 -2.77 7.88 5.90
CA GLY A 8 -1.90 6.71 5.87
C GLY A 8 -1.02 6.69 4.63
N VAL A 9 -0.99 5.56 3.95
CA VAL A 9 -0.12 5.34 2.80
C VAL A 9 -0.57 6.12 1.57
N MET A 10 0.40 6.47 0.73
CA MET A 10 0.16 6.94 -0.64
C MET A 10 -0.62 5.87 -1.43
N MET A 11 -1.60 6.27 -2.23
CA MET A 11 -2.43 5.35 -3.04
C MET A 11 -2.42 5.75 -4.51
N GLY A 12 -3.35 5.22 -5.32
CA GLY A 12 -3.47 5.54 -6.75
C GLY A 12 -3.61 7.05 -7.01
N THR A 13 -4.61 7.68 -6.37
CA THR A 13 -4.90 9.12 -6.53
C THR A 13 -4.84 9.91 -5.22
N ARG A 14 -4.74 9.22 -4.08
CA ARG A 14 -4.71 9.81 -2.74
C ARG A 14 -3.29 10.05 -2.28
N SER A 15 -3.02 11.22 -1.72
CA SER A 15 -1.68 11.60 -1.24
C SER A 15 -1.15 10.69 -0.12
N GLY A 16 -2.04 10.19 0.74
CA GLY A 16 -1.62 9.68 2.04
C GLY A 16 -1.23 10.83 2.97
N ASP A 17 -0.47 10.51 4.02
CA ASP A 17 -0.03 11.49 5.02
C ASP A 17 0.99 12.48 4.43
N ILE A 18 0.73 13.76 4.68
CA ILE A 18 1.56 14.91 4.30
C ILE A 18 1.65 15.88 5.47
N ASP A 19 2.58 16.84 5.41
CA ASP A 19 2.60 17.96 6.35
C ASP A 19 1.32 18.79 6.17
N PRO A 20 0.47 18.93 7.20
CA PRO A 20 -0.77 19.69 7.10
C PRO A 20 -0.52 21.18 6.76
N SER A 21 0.67 21.71 7.05
CA SER A 21 1.06 23.10 6.77
C SER A 21 1.20 23.39 5.27
N ILE A 22 1.34 22.36 4.42
CA ILE A 22 1.38 22.52 2.97
C ILE A 22 0.03 23.02 2.42
N LEU A 23 -1.08 22.60 3.03
CA LEU A 23 -2.43 22.94 2.55
C LEU A 23 -2.73 24.45 2.57
N PRO A 24 -2.55 25.19 3.68
CA PRO A 24 -2.74 26.64 3.69
C PRO A 24 -1.74 27.35 2.77
N TRP A 25 -0.52 26.83 2.63
CA TRP A 25 0.47 27.39 1.71
C TRP A 25 0.02 27.28 0.25
N ILE A 26 -0.45 26.10 -0.19
CA ILE A 26 -1.00 25.91 -1.55
C ILE A 26 -2.26 26.77 -1.74
N ALA A 27 -3.15 26.81 -0.73
CA ALA A 27 -4.35 27.63 -0.77
C ALA A 27 -4.03 29.09 -1.11
N GLN A 28 -3.01 29.66 -0.44
CA GLN A 28 -2.59 31.04 -0.64
C GLN A 28 -1.86 31.25 -1.97
N ARG A 29 -0.97 30.31 -2.35
CA ARG A 29 -0.14 30.44 -3.56
C ARG A 29 -0.91 30.23 -4.85
N GLU A 30 -1.84 29.29 -4.86
CA GLU A 30 -2.61 28.89 -6.04
C GLU A 30 -4.07 29.36 -5.99
N SER A 31 -4.44 30.15 -4.97
CA SER A 31 -5.80 30.62 -4.74
C SER A 31 -6.85 29.49 -4.71
N LYS A 32 -6.47 28.31 -4.19
CA LYS A 32 -7.35 27.14 -4.11
C LYS A 32 -8.30 27.21 -2.91
N THR A 33 -9.57 26.85 -3.14
CA THR A 33 -10.56 26.69 -2.08
C THR A 33 -10.35 25.39 -1.29
N PRO A 34 -10.92 25.25 -0.08
CA PRO A 34 -10.87 24.00 0.67
C PRO A 34 -11.38 22.78 -0.12
N GLN A 35 -12.42 22.96 -0.93
CA GLN A 35 -12.96 21.89 -1.79
C GLN A 35 -11.97 21.50 -2.89
N GLN A 36 -11.30 22.47 -3.51
CA GLN A 36 -10.27 22.20 -4.52
C GLN A 36 -9.04 21.52 -3.92
N LEU A 37 -8.66 21.85 -2.68
CA LEU A 37 -7.60 21.14 -1.96
C LEU A 37 -8.02 19.71 -1.64
N ASN A 38 -9.27 19.51 -1.22
CA ASN A 38 -9.79 18.17 -0.97
C ASN A 38 -9.77 17.30 -2.25
N GLN A 39 -10.18 17.86 -3.38
CA GLN A 39 -10.09 17.23 -4.70
C GLN A 39 -8.62 16.91 -5.06
N LEU A 40 -7.72 17.88 -4.89
CA LEU A 40 -6.29 17.70 -5.15
C LEU A 40 -5.74 16.50 -4.37
N LEU A 41 -6.06 16.43 -3.08
CA LEU A 41 -5.61 15.38 -2.18
C LEU A 41 -6.18 14.00 -2.54
N ASN A 42 -7.46 13.92 -2.90
CA ASN A 42 -8.15 12.64 -3.09
C ASN A 42 -8.02 12.07 -4.52
N ASN A 43 -7.88 12.94 -5.52
CA ASN A 43 -8.09 12.59 -6.92
C ASN A 43 -6.89 12.89 -7.83
N GLU A 44 -6.01 13.81 -7.44
CA GLU A 44 -4.93 14.32 -8.30
C GLU A 44 -3.53 14.06 -7.69
N SER A 45 -3.46 13.34 -6.58
CA SER A 45 -2.23 13.04 -5.85
C SER A 45 -1.81 11.57 -6.06
N GLY A 46 -1.04 11.00 -5.12
CA GLY A 46 -0.71 9.59 -5.14
C GLY A 46 0.18 9.20 -6.32
N LEU A 47 0.05 7.95 -6.77
CA LEU A 47 0.77 7.43 -7.94
C LEU A 47 0.54 8.32 -9.16
N LEU A 48 -0.70 8.77 -9.38
CA LEU A 48 -1.06 9.65 -10.48
C LEU A 48 -0.28 10.97 -10.41
N GLY A 49 -0.37 11.67 -9.27
CA GLY A 49 0.24 13.00 -9.11
C GLY A 49 1.76 12.99 -9.20
N VAL A 50 2.43 11.96 -8.66
CA VAL A 50 3.89 11.87 -8.71
C VAL A 50 4.38 11.37 -10.07
N SER A 51 3.75 10.33 -10.61
CA SER A 51 4.20 9.74 -11.88
C SER A 51 3.88 10.63 -13.08
N GLY A 52 2.74 11.35 -13.03
CA GLY A 52 2.15 12.01 -14.18
C GLY A 52 1.65 11.04 -15.26
N VAL A 53 1.51 9.75 -14.94
CA VAL A 53 1.17 8.68 -15.89
C VAL A 53 -0.23 8.13 -15.64
N SER A 54 -0.45 7.48 -14.51
CA SER A 54 -1.68 6.75 -14.21
C SER A 54 -1.83 6.55 -12.69
N SER A 55 -3.06 6.30 -12.24
CA SER A 55 -3.33 5.82 -10.90
C SER A 55 -3.23 4.28 -10.79
N ASP A 56 -3.18 3.56 -11.93
CA ASP A 56 -2.98 2.12 -11.98
C ASP A 56 -1.49 1.78 -11.83
N TYR A 57 -1.19 0.90 -10.88
CA TYR A 57 0.18 0.50 -10.56
C TYR A 57 0.91 -0.15 -11.75
N ARG A 58 0.20 -0.91 -12.59
CA ARG A 58 0.78 -1.64 -13.74
C ARG A 58 1.26 -0.68 -14.82
N ASP A 59 0.47 0.35 -15.12
CA ASP A 59 0.84 1.37 -16.11
C ASP A 59 2.08 2.15 -15.65
N VAL A 60 2.12 2.51 -14.35
CA VAL A 60 3.27 3.19 -13.76
C VAL A 60 4.51 2.28 -13.76
N GLU A 61 4.36 0.99 -13.49
CA GLU A 61 5.44 0.02 -13.58
C GLU A 61 5.99 -0.14 -15.00
N GLN A 62 5.10 -0.22 -16.00
CA GLN A 62 5.49 -0.27 -17.40
C GLN A 62 6.26 0.99 -17.81
N ALA A 63 5.76 2.18 -17.44
CA ALA A 63 6.44 3.44 -17.70
C ALA A 63 7.82 3.51 -17.01
N ALA A 64 7.93 3.01 -15.78
CA ALA A 64 9.21 2.94 -15.08
C ALA A 64 10.21 2.02 -15.82
N ASN A 65 9.73 0.90 -16.38
CA ASN A 65 10.56 -0.05 -17.14
C ASN A 65 11.04 0.53 -18.48
N THR A 66 10.29 1.45 -19.09
CA THR A 66 10.71 2.17 -20.30
C THR A 66 11.59 3.40 -19.99
N GLY A 67 11.98 3.60 -18.73
CA GLY A 67 12.94 4.63 -18.32
C GLY A 67 12.31 5.91 -17.76
N ASN A 68 10.99 5.97 -17.55
CA ASN A 68 10.34 7.13 -16.95
C ASN A 68 10.78 7.29 -15.48
N ARG A 69 11.53 8.37 -15.21
CA ARG A 69 12.09 8.66 -13.88
C ARG A 69 11.01 9.00 -12.84
N GLN A 70 9.94 9.70 -13.24
CA GLN A 70 8.84 10.06 -12.35
C GLN A 70 8.02 8.83 -11.95
N ALA A 71 7.79 7.92 -12.90
CA ALA A 71 7.14 6.64 -12.60
C ALA A 71 7.97 5.80 -11.61
N LYS A 72 9.30 5.72 -11.80
CA LYS A 72 10.19 5.04 -10.85
C LYS A 72 10.16 5.69 -9.46
N LEU A 73 10.14 7.03 -9.39
CA LEU A 73 10.02 7.77 -8.14
C LEU A 73 8.68 7.46 -7.44
N ALA A 74 7.57 7.48 -8.17
CA ALA A 74 6.24 7.20 -7.63
C ALA A 74 6.17 5.81 -6.98
N LEU A 75 6.71 4.78 -7.65
CA LEU A 75 6.76 3.41 -7.11
C LEU A 75 7.65 3.31 -5.87
N THR A 76 8.78 4.04 -5.86
CA THR A 76 9.70 4.08 -4.72
C THR A 76 9.01 4.69 -3.50
N LEU A 77 8.37 5.85 -3.66
CA LEU A 77 7.61 6.52 -2.60
C LEU A 77 6.45 5.65 -2.11
N PHE A 78 5.72 5.01 -3.01
CA PHE A 78 4.63 4.10 -2.66
C PHE A 78 5.11 2.98 -1.73
N ALA A 79 6.18 2.28 -2.11
CA ALA A 79 6.75 1.20 -1.31
C ALA A 79 7.33 1.71 0.03
N GLU A 80 8.00 2.86 0.03
CA GLU A 80 8.55 3.49 1.24
C GLU A 80 7.47 3.85 2.26
N ARG A 81 6.34 4.43 1.82
CA ARG A 81 5.24 4.81 2.71
C ARG A 81 4.58 3.58 3.34
N ILE A 82 4.43 2.50 2.58
CA ILE A 82 3.95 1.22 3.12
C ILE A 82 4.94 0.66 4.14
N ARG A 83 6.23 0.63 3.82
CA ARG A 83 7.27 0.13 4.73
C ARG A 83 7.35 0.94 6.03
N ALA A 84 7.25 2.26 5.97
CA ALA A 84 7.19 3.12 7.15
C ALA A 84 5.96 2.78 8.02
N THR A 85 4.81 2.54 7.39
CA THR A 85 3.57 2.14 8.09
C THR A 85 3.72 0.78 8.77
N ILE A 86 4.31 -0.21 8.08
CA ILE A 86 4.63 -1.52 8.67
C ILE A 86 5.51 -1.33 9.91
N GLY A 87 6.59 -0.54 9.80
CA GLY A 87 7.48 -0.26 10.95
C GLY A 87 6.74 0.34 12.15
N SER A 88 5.84 1.30 11.91
CA SER A 88 5.00 1.87 12.97
C SER A 88 4.12 0.82 13.67
N TYR A 89 3.54 -0.10 12.92
CA TYR A 89 2.71 -1.16 13.49
C TYR A 89 3.51 -2.19 14.27
N ILE A 90 4.70 -2.57 13.79
CA ILE A 90 5.61 -3.46 14.52
C ILE A 90 5.95 -2.86 15.89
N MET A 91 6.25 -1.55 15.95
CA MET A 91 6.55 -0.87 17.21
C MET A 91 5.35 -0.89 18.18
N GLN A 92 4.13 -0.72 17.68
CA GLN A 92 2.92 -0.75 18.51
C GLN A 92 2.58 -2.15 19.02
N MET A 93 2.85 -3.19 18.23
CA MET A 93 2.57 -4.59 18.59
C MET A 93 3.68 -5.24 19.43
N GLY A 94 4.89 -4.66 19.47
CA GLY A 94 6.04 -5.23 20.15
C GLY A 94 6.71 -6.40 19.41
N GLY A 95 6.39 -6.59 18.13
CA GLY A 95 6.89 -7.71 17.33
C GLY A 95 6.10 -7.92 16.04
N LEU A 96 6.47 -8.96 15.27
CA LEU A 96 5.79 -9.35 14.04
C LEU A 96 5.94 -10.86 13.80
N ASP A 97 4.83 -11.60 13.83
CA ASP A 97 4.84 -13.03 13.47
C ASP A 97 4.64 -13.26 11.97
N ALA A 98 3.79 -12.41 11.35
CA ALA A 98 3.44 -12.52 9.94
C ALA A 98 3.18 -11.16 9.28
N LEU A 99 3.58 -11.05 8.02
CA LEU A 99 3.20 -9.96 7.11
C LEU A 99 2.34 -10.55 5.97
N VAL A 100 1.11 -10.07 5.83
CA VAL A 100 0.18 -10.54 4.80
C VAL A 100 -0.03 -9.46 3.74
N PHE A 101 0.19 -9.84 2.47
CA PHE A 101 -0.18 -9.05 1.31
C PHE A 101 -1.52 -9.52 0.78
N THR A 102 -2.42 -8.57 0.57
CA THR A 102 -3.77 -8.78 0.04
C THR A 102 -4.21 -7.58 -0.79
N GLY A 103 -5.38 -7.65 -1.42
CA GLY A 103 -5.93 -6.64 -2.30
C GLY A 103 -5.22 -6.60 -3.66
N GLY A 104 -5.76 -5.83 -4.59
CA GLY A 104 -5.35 -5.85 -6.00
C GLY A 104 -3.83 -5.77 -6.24
N ILE A 105 -3.12 -4.84 -5.61
CA ILE A 105 -1.65 -4.71 -5.77
C ILE A 105 -0.90 -5.79 -4.98
N GLY A 106 -1.29 -6.03 -3.72
CA GLY A 106 -0.60 -6.97 -2.84
C GLY A 106 -0.66 -8.41 -3.35
N GLU A 107 -1.78 -8.81 -3.96
CA GLU A 107 -1.98 -10.14 -4.52
C GLU A 107 -1.23 -10.33 -5.84
N ASN A 108 -1.23 -9.32 -6.71
CA ASN A 108 -0.84 -9.49 -8.11
C ASN A 108 0.55 -8.95 -8.46
N SER A 109 1.15 -8.08 -7.64
CA SER A 109 2.45 -7.49 -7.94
C SER A 109 3.56 -8.06 -7.05
N ALA A 110 4.25 -9.09 -7.55
CA ALA A 110 5.47 -9.62 -6.92
C ALA A 110 6.51 -8.52 -6.68
N ARG A 111 6.67 -7.62 -7.65
CA ARG A 111 7.62 -6.51 -7.57
C ARG A 111 7.24 -5.48 -6.49
N ALA A 112 5.95 -5.18 -6.30
CA ALA A 112 5.51 -4.33 -5.19
C ALA A 112 5.86 -4.98 -3.84
N ARG A 113 5.60 -6.28 -3.69
CA ARG A 113 5.94 -7.02 -2.46
C ARG A 113 7.44 -6.99 -2.17
N SER A 114 8.28 -7.27 -3.17
CA SER A 114 9.75 -7.19 -3.00
C SER A 114 10.19 -5.78 -2.65
N ALA A 115 9.64 -4.76 -3.30
CA ALA A 115 9.97 -3.37 -3.03
C ALA A 115 9.58 -2.93 -1.62
N VAL A 116 8.45 -3.40 -1.09
CA VAL A 116 8.00 -3.14 0.29
C VAL A 116 8.92 -3.83 1.30
N CYS A 117 9.23 -5.12 1.06
CA CYS A 117 10.09 -5.93 1.93
C CYS A 117 11.59 -5.60 1.84
N HIS A 118 11.99 -4.74 0.90
CA HIS A 118 13.38 -4.33 0.72
C HIS A 118 13.98 -3.76 2.02
N ASN A 119 15.18 -4.23 2.37
CA ASN A 119 15.94 -3.88 3.58
C ASN A 119 15.24 -4.20 4.91
N LEU A 120 14.29 -5.13 4.95
CA LEU A 120 13.64 -5.57 6.21
C LEU A 120 14.18 -6.89 6.77
N GLN A 121 15.29 -7.41 6.24
CA GLN A 121 15.88 -8.68 6.69
C GLN A 121 16.30 -8.64 8.16
N PHE A 122 16.70 -7.47 8.67
CA PHE A 122 17.06 -7.28 10.08
C PHE A 122 15.86 -7.45 11.03
N LEU A 123 14.63 -7.37 10.52
CA LEU A 123 13.39 -7.67 11.24
C LEU A 123 12.94 -9.13 11.03
N GLY A 124 13.75 -9.96 10.38
CA GLY A 124 13.40 -11.34 10.05
C GLY A 124 12.49 -11.50 8.82
N LEU A 125 12.21 -10.39 8.10
CA LEU A 125 11.45 -10.39 6.84
C LEU A 125 12.40 -10.64 5.65
N ALA A 126 12.50 -11.90 5.24
CA ALA A 126 13.31 -12.31 4.09
C ALA A 126 12.44 -13.03 3.04
N VAL A 127 12.18 -12.35 1.92
CA VAL A 127 11.38 -12.86 0.80
C VAL A 127 12.24 -13.76 -0.10
N ASP A 128 11.66 -14.90 -0.49
CA ASP A 128 12.13 -15.79 -1.54
C ASP A 128 11.56 -15.29 -2.87
N GLU A 129 12.43 -14.76 -3.73
CA GLU A 129 11.99 -14.13 -4.98
C GLU A 129 11.35 -15.13 -5.94
N GLU A 130 11.74 -16.40 -5.94
CA GLU A 130 11.14 -17.39 -6.84
C GLU A 130 9.71 -17.72 -6.40
N LYS A 131 9.49 -17.95 -5.09
CA LYS A 131 8.15 -18.13 -4.53
C LYS A 131 7.28 -16.89 -4.75
N ASN A 132 7.87 -15.72 -4.59
CA ASN A 132 7.19 -14.45 -4.79
C ASN A 132 6.74 -14.26 -6.25
N GLN A 133 7.61 -14.53 -7.22
CA GLN A 133 7.28 -14.41 -8.65
C GLN A 133 6.21 -15.41 -9.10
N ARG A 134 6.17 -16.60 -8.50
CA ARG A 134 5.13 -17.62 -8.77
C ARG A 134 3.83 -17.38 -8.00
N ASN A 135 3.69 -16.27 -7.27
CA ASN A 135 2.54 -15.99 -6.40
C ASN A 135 2.21 -17.15 -5.44
N ALA A 136 3.22 -17.76 -4.83
CA ALA A 136 2.99 -18.78 -3.79
C ALA A 136 2.28 -18.16 -2.58
N THR A 137 1.52 -18.97 -1.84
CA THR A 137 0.82 -18.50 -0.61
C THR A 137 1.79 -18.00 0.45
N PHE A 138 2.94 -18.67 0.62
CA PHE A 138 4.03 -18.23 1.49
C PHE A 138 5.25 -17.92 0.65
N ILE A 139 5.75 -16.69 0.77
CA ILE A 139 6.81 -16.13 -0.06
C ILE A 139 8.09 -15.83 0.72
N GLN A 140 8.18 -16.22 2.00
CA GLN A 140 9.42 -16.10 2.75
C GLN A 140 10.44 -17.22 2.44
N THR A 141 11.72 -16.93 2.68
CA THR A 141 12.79 -17.92 2.71
C THR A 141 12.60 -18.91 3.87
N GLU A 142 13.20 -20.11 3.79
CA GLU A 142 12.99 -21.16 4.79
C GLU A 142 13.41 -20.75 6.22
N ASN A 143 14.47 -19.94 6.32
CA ASN A 143 15.03 -19.48 7.59
C ASN A 143 14.47 -18.12 8.06
N ALA A 144 13.45 -17.59 7.40
CA ALA A 144 12.83 -16.33 7.81
C ALA A 144 12.10 -16.51 9.16
N LEU A 145 12.34 -15.58 10.09
CA LEU A 145 11.66 -15.56 11.40
C LEU A 145 10.20 -15.14 11.27
N VAL A 146 9.90 -14.29 10.29
CA VAL A 146 8.55 -13.77 10.03
C VAL A 146 7.95 -14.49 8.82
N LYS A 147 6.70 -14.94 8.94
CA LYS A 147 5.97 -15.48 7.78
C LYS A 147 5.56 -14.34 6.85
N VAL A 148 5.75 -14.52 5.54
CA VAL A 148 5.29 -13.54 4.55
C VAL A 148 4.34 -14.24 3.61
N ALA A 149 3.07 -13.83 3.61
CA ALA A 149 2.02 -14.51 2.88
C ALA A 149 1.32 -13.63 1.86
N VAL A 150 0.83 -14.24 0.78
CA VAL A 150 -0.09 -13.63 -0.18
C VAL A 150 -1.44 -14.33 -0.02
N ILE A 151 -2.43 -13.58 0.44
CA ILE A 151 -3.77 -14.09 0.74
C ILE A 151 -4.80 -13.23 0.02
N ASN A 152 -5.60 -13.87 -0.82
CA ASN A 152 -6.66 -13.17 -1.54
C ASN A 152 -7.74 -12.72 -0.56
N THR A 153 -8.07 -11.42 -0.58
CA THR A 153 -9.23 -10.94 0.16
C THR A 153 -10.51 -11.41 -0.54
N ASN A 154 -11.54 -11.71 0.25
CA ASN A 154 -12.87 -12.02 -0.25
C ASN A 154 -13.89 -11.30 0.63
N GLU A 155 -14.18 -10.06 0.26
CA GLU A 155 -15.06 -9.18 1.02
C GLU A 155 -16.50 -9.71 1.00
N GLU A 156 -16.94 -10.28 -0.12
CA GLU A 156 -18.27 -10.88 -0.28
C GLU A 156 -18.48 -12.08 0.65
N LEU A 157 -17.48 -12.95 0.78
CA LEU A 157 -17.53 -14.09 1.71
C LEU A 157 -17.59 -13.62 3.16
N MET A 158 -16.79 -12.62 3.53
CA MET A 158 -16.81 -12.06 4.89
C MET A 158 -18.18 -11.47 5.23
N ILE A 159 -18.80 -10.73 4.29
CA ILE A 159 -20.16 -10.21 4.43
C ILE A 159 -21.17 -11.36 4.62
N ALA A 160 -21.08 -12.41 3.80
CA ALA A 160 -21.99 -13.55 3.90
C ALA A 160 -21.84 -14.30 5.25
N GLN A 161 -20.61 -14.49 5.73
CA GLN A 161 -20.33 -15.09 7.04
C GLN A 161 -20.89 -14.24 8.18
N ASP A 162 -20.78 -12.92 8.11
CA ASP A 162 -21.35 -12.00 9.10
C ASP A 162 -22.87 -12.03 9.10
N VAL A 163 -23.49 -12.02 7.92
CA VAL A 163 -24.95 -12.19 7.79
C VAL A 163 -25.39 -13.51 8.41
N MET A 164 -24.70 -14.61 8.11
CA MET A 164 -25.02 -15.93 8.67
C MET A 164 -24.89 -15.93 10.21
N ARG A 165 -23.81 -15.36 10.74
CA ARG A 165 -23.53 -15.29 12.18
C ARG A 165 -24.55 -14.45 12.94
N ILE A 166 -25.06 -13.37 12.35
CA ILE A 166 -26.00 -12.45 13.00
C ILE A 166 -27.45 -12.91 12.82
N ALA A 167 -27.81 -13.42 11.64
CA ALA A 167 -29.18 -13.76 11.29
C ALA A 167 -29.61 -15.17 11.74
N LEU A 168 -28.66 -16.09 11.92
CA LEU A 168 -28.95 -17.46 12.38
C LEU A 168 -28.70 -17.59 13.88
N PRO A 169 -29.56 -18.34 14.62
CA PRO A 169 -29.28 -18.68 16.01
C PRO A 169 -27.96 -19.44 16.13
N ALA A 170 -27.19 -19.17 17.17
CA ALA A 170 -26.04 -20.02 17.51
C ALA A 170 -26.57 -21.42 17.84
N THR A 171 -26.27 -22.38 16.96
CA THR A 171 -26.48 -23.82 17.20
C THR A 171 -25.42 -24.37 18.13
#